data_AF-A0A9D7EGJ7-F1
#
_entry.id   AF-A0A9D7EGJ7-F1
#
_cell.length_a   1.000
_cell.length_b   1.000
_cell.length_c   1.000
_cell.angle_alpha   90.00
_cell.angle_beta   90.00
_cell.angle_gamma   90.00
#
_symmetry.space_group_name_H-M   'P 1'
#
loop_
_entity.id
_entity.type
_entity.pdbx_description
1 polymer ?
#
loop_
_entity_poly.entity_id
_entity_poly.type
_entity_poly.pdbx_seq_one_letter_code
_entity_poly.pdbx_strand_id
1 'polypeptide(L)'
;MRELAEKHQADRYYKRFFAYDHLVSMLYTSLRGCESLRELICGMQVNQHRLLHLGLLSTPCRSTLADANARRSEAFFGELFHRLHRLHMGGLPDSYRKN
;
A
#
# COMPACT_ATOMS: atom_id res chain seq x y z
N MET A 1 9.60 -1.79 7.48
CA MET A 1 9.11 -1.03 6.30
C MET A 1 10.10 0.04 5.86
N ARG A 2 10.57 0.91 6.76
CA ARG A 2 11.55 1.97 6.46
C ARG A 2 12.79 1.47 5.72
N GLU A 3 13.44 0.42 6.21
CA GLU A 3 14.61 -0.20 5.54
C GLU A 3 14.33 -0.62 4.08
N LEU A 4 13.15 -1.19 3.81
CA LEU A 4 12.75 -1.57 2.45
C LEU A 4 12.51 -0.35 1.57
N ALA A 5 11.90 0.70 2.13
CA ALA A 5 11.66 1.94 1.41
C ALA A 5 12.98 2.63 1.03
N GLU A 6 13.98 2.57 1.90
CA GLU A 6 15.34 3.07 1.61
C GLU A 6 16.03 2.22 0.54
N LYS A 7 16.02 0.89 0.69
CA LYS A 7 16.60 -0.06 -0.28
C LYS A 7 16.04 0.13 -1.69
N HIS A 8 14.72 0.30 -1.80
CA HIS A 8 14.03 0.48 -3.08
C HIS A 8 13.93 1.94 -3.51
N GLN A 9 14.47 2.88 -2.72
CA GLN A 9 14.29 4.32 -2.92
C GLN A 9 12.81 4.72 -3.11
N ALA A 10 11.90 4.00 -2.47
CA ALA A 10 10.46 4.09 -2.69
C ALA A 10 9.88 5.46 -2.32
N ASP A 11 10.56 6.21 -1.44
CA ASP A 11 10.16 7.55 -1.01
C ASP A 11 11.05 8.66 -1.59
N ARG A 12 11.96 8.31 -2.50
CA ARG A 12 12.83 9.30 -3.14
C ARG A 12 11.98 10.29 -3.94
N TYR A 13 12.19 11.58 -3.66
CA TYR A 13 11.46 12.73 -4.23
C TYR A 13 10.01 12.91 -3.76
N TYR A 14 9.47 12.02 -2.91
CA TYR A 14 8.13 12.21 -2.34
C TYR A 14 8.21 13.15 -1.13
N LYS A 15 7.45 14.25 -1.18
CA LYS A 15 7.28 15.18 -0.05
C LYS A 15 6.03 14.86 0.78
N ARG A 16 5.08 14.16 0.15
CA ARG A 16 3.78 13.73 0.67
C ARG A 16 3.44 12.43 -0.06
N PHE A 17 2.60 11.57 0.53
CA PHE A 17 2.22 10.28 -0.04
C PHE A 17 3.39 9.29 -0.12
N PHE A 18 3.85 8.87 1.05
CA PHE A 18 4.97 7.94 1.22
C PHE A 18 4.56 6.49 0.91
N ALA A 19 5.52 5.58 0.93
CA ALA A 19 5.34 4.18 0.60
C ALA A 19 4.27 3.49 1.46
N TYR A 20 4.09 3.92 2.71
CA TYR A 20 3.00 3.47 3.57
C TYR A 20 1.63 3.93 3.07
N ASP A 21 1.48 5.22 2.75
CA ASP A 21 0.22 5.75 2.22
C ASP A 21 -0.18 5.03 0.93
N HIS A 22 0.80 4.78 0.07
CA HIS A 22 0.59 4.05 -1.19
C HIS A 22 0.24 2.58 -0.94
N LEU A 23 0.88 1.91 0.02
CA LEU A 23 0.49 0.56 0.43
C LEU A 23 -0.98 0.50 0.87
N VAL A 24 -1.40 1.43 1.74
CA VAL A 24 -2.79 1.49 2.22
C VAL A 24 -3.75 1.70 1.03
N SER A 25 -3.41 2.56 0.06
CA SER A 25 -4.20 2.72 -1.16
C SER A 25 -4.30 1.44 -2.00
N MET A 26 -3.20 0.71 -2.19
CA MET A 26 -3.19 -0.55 -2.95
C MET A 26 -4.01 -1.65 -2.24
N LEU A 27 -3.90 -1.74 -0.91
CA LEU A 27 -4.72 -2.65 -0.11
C LEU A 27 -6.20 -2.28 -0.18
N TYR A 28 -6.54 -1.00 -0.06
CA TYR A 28 -7.91 -0.52 -0.20
C TYR A 28 -8.49 -0.93 -1.56
N THR A 29 -7.73 -0.74 -2.64
CA THR A 29 -8.11 -1.15 -4.01
C THR A 29 -8.40 -2.65 -4.07
N SER A 30 -7.50 -3.47 -3.54
CA SER A 30 -7.60 -4.94 -3.59
C SER A 30 -8.79 -5.45 -2.79
N LEU A 31 -9.07 -4.84 -1.62
CA LEU A 31 -10.19 -5.21 -0.76
C LEU A 31 -11.54 -4.74 -1.29
N ARG A 32 -11.57 -3.61 -2.00
CA ARG A 32 -12.81 -3.00 -2.51
C ARG A 32 -13.10 -3.33 -3.97
N GLY A 33 -12.15 -3.95 -4.67
CA GLY A 33 -12.26 -4.22 -6.10
C GLY A 33 -12.35 -2.95 -6.94
N CYS A 34 -11.60 -1.90 -6.59
CA CYS A 34 -11.60 -0.67 -7.38
C CYS A 34 -10.85 -0.90 -8.71
N GLU A 35 -11.48 -0.61 -9.84
CA GLU A 35 -10.92 -0.85 -11.17
C GLU A 35 -10.33 0.42 -11.81
N SER A 36 -10.59 1.59 -11.21
CA SER A 36 -10.05 2.86 -11.68
C SER A 36 -9.51 3.76 -10.57
N LEU A 37 -8.58 4.66 -10.94
CA LEU A 37 -8.07 5.69 -10.01
C LEU A 37 -9.18 6.60 -9.49
N ARG A 38 -10.22 6.85 -10.29
CA ARG A 38 -11.37 7.67 -9.88
C ARG A 38 -12.16 6.96 -8.77
N GLU A 39 -12.48 5.68 -8.98
CA GLU A 39 -13.19 4.87 -7.98
C GLU A 39 -12.41 4.77 -6.68
N LEU A 40 -11.10 4.51 -6.77
CA LEU A 40 -10.22 4.44 -5.61
C LEU A 40 -10.30 5.75 -4.79
N ILE A 41 -10.15 6.90 -5.44
CA ILE A 41 -10.14 8.20 -4.75
C ILE A 41 -11.51 8.53 -4.17
N CYS A 42 -12.59 8.35 -4.92
CA CYS A 42 -13.94 8.58 -4.41
C CYS A 42 -14.21 7.66 -3.22
N GLY A 43 -13.83 6.38 -3.31
CA GLY A 43 -13.95 5.43 -2.21
C GLY A 43 -13.15 5.85 -0.98
N MET A 44 -11.90 6.27 -1.16
CA MET A 44 -11.05 6.76 -0.06
C MET A 44 -11.59 8.06 0.56
N GLN A 45 -12.15 8.99 -0.23
CA GLN A 45 -12.81 10.20 0.27
C GLN A 45 -14.03 9.85 1.14
N VAL A 46 -14.89 8.96 0.66
CA VAL A 46 -16.07 8.49 1.43
C VAL A 46 -15.64 7.82 2.74
N ASN A 47 -14.52 7.10 2.74
CA ASN A 47 -14.01 6.37 3.90
C ASN A 47 -12.89 7.10 4.65
N GLN A 48 -12.68 8.40 4.42
CA GLN A 48 -11.52 9.14 4.94
C GLN A 48 -11.41 9.07 6.46
N HIS A 49 -12.53 9.14 7.20
CA HIS A 49 -12.53 9.01 8.65
C HIS A 49 -12.00 7.66 9.13
N ARG A 50 -12.34 6.56 8.44
CA ARG A 50 -11.82 5.22 8.76
C ARG A 50 -10.35 5.09 8.40
N LEU A 51 -9.94 5.67 7.27
CA LEU A 51 -8.55 5.64 6.80
C LEU A 51 -7.61 6.49 7.68
N LEU A 52 -8.13 7.54 8.32
CA LEU A 52 -7.41 8.32 9.33
C LEU A 52 -6.94 7.45 10.50
N HIS A 53 -7.77 6.51 10.96
CA HIS A 53 -7.37 5.56 12.01
C HIS A 53 -6.28 4.57 11.56
N LEU A 54 -6.13 4.36 10.25
CA LEU A 54 -5.03 3.59 9.65
C LEU A 54 -3.78 4.45 9.38
N GLY A 55 -3.77 5.71 9.82
CA GLY A 55 -2.65 6.63 9.65
C GLY A 55 -2.64 7.37 8.32
N LEU A 56 -3.64 7.19 7.45
CA LEU A 56 -3.75 7.93 6.20
C LEU A 56 -4.43 9.29 6.45
N LEU A 57 -3.60 10.32 6.66
CA LEU A 57 -4.06 11.65 7.10
C LEU A 57 -4.95 12.39 6.10
N SER A 58 -4.79 12.10 4.81
CA SER A 58 -5.56 12.72 3.73
C SER A 58 -5.59 11.84 2.50
N THR A 59 -6.70 11.86 1.77
CA THR A 59 -6.79 11.20 0.46
C THR A 59 -5.91 11.92 -0.57
N PRO A 60 -5.06 11.21 -1.33
CA PRO A 60 -4.22 11.82 -2.36
C PRO A 60 -5.05 12.35 -3.54
N CYS A 61 -4.51 13.34 -4.25
CA CYS A 61 -5.02 13.74 -5.55
C CYS A 61 -4.81 12.63 -6.59
N ARG A 62 -5.63 12.64 -7.65
CA ARG A 62 -5.56 11.62 -8.72
C ARG A 62 -4.24 11.60 -9.46
N SER A 63 -3.68 12.77 -9.75
CA SER A 63 -2.36 12.89 -10.36
C SER A 63 -1.27 12.34 -9.46
N THR A 64 -1.29 12.67 -8.16
CA THR A 64 -0.32 12.16 -7.18
C THR A 64 -0.34 10.63 -7.09
N LEU A 65 -1.52 10.03 -7.07
CA LEU A 65 -1.67 8.58 -7.05
C LEU A 65 -1.22 7.94 -8.37
N ALA A 66 -1.53 8.56 -9.52
CA ALA A 66 -1.06 8.10 -10.83
C ALA A 66 0.47 8.16 -10.92
N ASP A 67 1.08 9.27 -10.49
CA ASP A 67 2.53 9.44 -10.43
C ASP A 67 3.17 8.41 -9.50
N ALA A 68 2.54 8.13 -8.35
CA ALA A 68 3.00 7.12 -7.41
C ALA A 68 3.01 5.73 -8.04
N ASN A 69 1.94 5.35 -8.74
CA ASN A 69 1.86 4.08 -9.48
C ASN A 69 2.94 4.00 -10.58
N ALA A 70 3.24 5.10 -11.27
CA ALA A 70 4.21 5.10 -12.35
C ALA A 70 5.66 5.05 -11.87
N ARG A 71 5.96 5.64 -10.72
CA ARG A 71 7.34 5.87 -10.26
C ARG A 71 7.79 4.93 -9.15
N ARG A 72 6.88 4.42 -8.31
CA ARG A 72 7.23 3.50 -7.22
C ARG A 72 7.15 2.08 -7.74
N SER A 73 8.29 1.40 -7.80
CA SER A 73 8.36 0.03 -8.31
C SER A 73 7.51 -0.94 -7.48
N GLU A 74 6.80 -1.82 -8.18
CA GLU A 74 6.06 -2.95 -7.63
C GLU A 74 6.95 -3.91 -6.82
N ALA A 75 8.26 -3.96 -7.12
CA ALA A 75 9.23 -4.77 -6.41
C ALA A 75 9.28 -4.45 -4.91
N PHE A 76 9.08 -3.18 -4.53
CA PHE A 76 8.99 -2.77 -3.13
C PHE A 76 7.82 -3.47 -2.42
N PHE A 77 6.63 -3.47 -3.03
CA PHE A 77 5.43 -4.10 -2.45
C PHE A 77 5.57 -5.62 -2.41
N GLY A 78 6.12 -6.22 -3.47
CA GLY A 78 6.41 -7.65 -3.51
C GLY A 78 7.38 -8.08 -2.41
N GLU A 79 8.51 -7.38 -2.23
CA GLU A 79 9.47 -7.70 -1.17
C GLU A 79 8.86 -7.50 0.23
N LEU A 80 8.05 -6.44 0.40
CA LEU A 80 7.35 -6.19 1.66
C LEU A 80 6.42 -7.34 2.01
N PHE A 81 5.61 -7.80 1.05
CA PHE A 81 4.73 -8.96 1.23
C PHE A 81 5.53 -10.19 1.66
N HIS A 82 6.58 -10.56 0.93
CA HIS A 82 7.38 -11.74 1.26
C HIS A 82 8.07 -11.64 2.63
N ARG A 83 8.52 -10.43 3.02
CA ARG A 83 9.10 -10.19 4.34
C ARG A 83 8.05 -10.39 5.44
N LEU A 84 6.86 -9.82 5.29
CA LEU A 84 5.75 -9.99 6.24
C LEU A 84 5.28 -11.45 6.30
N HIS A 85 5.15 -12.09 5.14
CA HIS A 85 4.78 -13.50 5.05
C HIS A 85 5.76 -14.38 5.81
N ARG A 86 7.08 -14.23 5.60
CA ARG A 86 8.10 -14.98 6.35
C ARG A 86 8.04 -14.75 7.85
N LEU A 87 7.76 -13.52 8.29
CA LEU A 87 7.66 -13.19 9.71
C LEU A 87 6.46 -13.86 10.40
N HIS A 88 5.34 -14.02 9.69
CA HIS A 88 4.08 -14.50 10.28
C HIS A 88 3.74 -15.95 9.89
N MET A 89 4.49 -16.57 8.96
CA MET A 89 4.22 -17.91 8.44
C MET A 89 4.04 -18.96 9.55
N GLY A 90 4.82 -18.89 10.63
CA GLY A 90 4.71 -19.85 11.73
C GLY A 90 3.44 -19.75 12.59
N GLY A 91 2.68 -18.65 12.47
CA GLY A 91 1.46 -18.41 13.26
C GLY A 91 0.16 -18.32 12.45
N LEU A 92 0.22 -18.48 11.12
CA LEU A 92 -0.97 -18.49 10.27
C LEU A 92 -1.67 -19.87 10.38
N PRO A 93 -2.98 -19.94 10.66
CA PRO A 93 -3.71 -21.21 10.84
C PRO A 93 -3.62 -22.17 9.65
N ASP A 94 -3.44 -21.61 8.47
CA ASP A 94 -3.47 -22.21 7.15
C ASP A 94 -2.06 -22.42 6.55
N SER A 95 -1.00 -22.22 7.35
CA SER A 95 0.39 -22.47 6.94
C SER A 95 0.84 -23.92 7.03
N TYR A 96 -0.06 -24.85 7.38
CA TYR A 96 0.24 -26.28 7.28
C TYR A 96 0.62 -26.61 5.83
N ARG A 97 1.91 -26.87 5.61
CA ARG A 97 2.40 -27.56 4.42
C ARG A 97 1.57 -28.85 4.30
N LYS A 98 0.67 -28.91 3.32
CA LYS A 98 0.24 -30.22 2.80
C LYS A 98 1.51 -30.87 2.25
N ASN A 99 2.00 -31.88 2.98
CA ASN A 99 3.01 -32.82 2.48
C ASN A 99 2.49 -33.51 1.22
#